data_AF-A0A969I0Z0-F1
#
_entry.id   AF-A0A969I0Z0-F1
#
_cell.length_a   1.000
_cell.length_b   1.000
_cell.length_c   1.000
_cell.angle_alpha   90.00
_cell.angle_beta   90.00
_cell.angle_gamma   90.00
#
_symmetry.space_group_name_H-M   'P 1'
#
loop_
_entity.id
_entity.type
_entity.pdbx_description
1 polymer ?
#
loop_
_entity_poly.entity_id
_entity_poly.type
_entity_poly.pdbx_seq_one_letter_code
_entity_poly.pdbx_strand_id
1 'polypeptide(L)'
;MAYPSNISIADAIKSYGLPRNHRVHWSKALKDEVVRAVHDEVITFHEARQRYLLSRSEFAQWEADYIASGGNAVIGSRPMVDA
;
A
#
# COMPACT_ATOMS: atom_id res chain seq x y z
N MET A 1 10.96 -11.59 -0.20
CA MET A 1 11.35 -11.26 -1.59
C MET A 1 12.56 -10.36 -1.54
N ALA A 2 13.61 -10.64 -2.32
CA ALA A 2 14.68 -9.69 -2.55
C ALA A 2 14.33 -8.92 -3.82
N TYR A 3 14.32 -7.59 -3.78
CA TYR A 3 14.13 -6.80 -4.99
C TYR A 3 15.30 -7.06 -5.95
N PRO A 4 15.06 -7.06 -7.26
CA PRO A 4 16.15 -7.00 -8.22
C PRO A 4 17.03 -5.79 -7.87
N SER A 5 18.36 -5.93 -7.92
CA SER A 5 19.33 -4.95 -7.40
C SER A 5 19.19 -3.54 -7.99
N ASN A 6 18.46 -3.42 -9.09
CA ASN A 6 18.13 -2.23 -9.85
C ASN A 6 16.78 -1.59 -9.47
N ILE A 7 15.98 -2.18 -8.57
CA ILE A 7 14.72 -1.62 -8.06
C ILE A 7 14.82 -1.54 -6.54
N SER A 8 14.79 -0.31 -6.02
CA SER A 8 14.68 -0.11 -4.58
C SER A 8 13.21 -0.19 -4.15
N ILE A 9 12.94 -0.71 -2.95
CA ILE A 9 11.62 -0.61 -2.31
C ILE A 9 11.10 0.85 -2.28
N ALA A 10 11.98 1.85 -2.23
CA ALA A 10 11.59 3.25 -2.32
C ALA A 10 10.94 3.62 -3.67
N ASP A 11 11.42 3.05 -4.78
CA ASP A 11 10.84 3.23 -6.11
C ASP A 11 9.55 2.43 -6.27
N ALA A 12 9.50 1.21 -5.73
CA ALA A 12 8.29 0.40 -5.70
C ALA A 12 7.14 1.13 -4.96
N ILE A 13 7.44 1.70 -3.77
CA ILE A 13 6.53 2.53 -2.99
C ILE A 13 6.11 3.79 -3.77
N LYS A 14 7.05 4.47 -4.43
CA LYS A 14 6.74 5.65 -5.24
C LYS A 14 5.81 5.31 -6.42
N SER A 15 6.02 4.17 -7.06
CA SER A 15 5.20 3.72 -8.20
C SER A 15 3.75 3.44 -7.80
N TYR A 16 3.51 3.00 -6.56
CA TYR A 16 2.18 2.75 -6.00
C TYR A 16 1.58 3.96 -5.26
N GLY A 17 2.26 5.13 -5.29
CA GLY A 17 1.76 6.31 -4.58
C GLY A 17 1.74 6.17 -3.05
N LEU A 18 2.49 5.21 -2.52
CA LEU A 18 2.52 4.90 -1.10
C LEU A 18 3.29 5.98 -0.31
N PRO A 19 2.86 6.28 0.92
CA PRO A 19 3.55 7.26 1.74
C PRO A 19 4.95 6.76 2.10
N ARG A 20 5.92 7.67 2.10
CA ARG A 20 7.31 7.34 2.48
C ARG A 20 7.44 6.95 3.95
N ASN A 21 6.63 7.57 4.82
CA ASN A 21 6.68 7.41 6.27
C ASN A 21 5.28 7.16 6.86
N HIS A 22 5.23 6.58 8.06
CA HIS A 22 3.99 6.32 8.81
C HIS A 22 3.27 7.57 9.33
N ARG A 23 3.94 8.74 9.37
CA ARG A 23 3.39 10.02 9.86
C ARG A 23 2.50 10.68 8.81
N VAL A 24 1.45 9.99 8.39
CA VAL A 24 0.47 10.50 7.43
C VAL A 24 -0.93 10.30 7.96
N HIS A 25 -1.87 11.08 7.44
CA HIS A 25 -3.27 10.84 7.70
C HIS A 25 -3.72 9.60 6.91
N TRP A 26 -3.91 8.49 7.61
CA TRP A 26 -4.31 7.22 7.02
C TRP A 26 -5.76 7.24 6.55
N SER A 27 -5.96 7.73 5.33
CA SER A 27 -7.22 7.63 4.61
C SER A 27 -7.47 6.18 4.19
N LYS A 28 -8.74 5.80 4.01
CA LYS A 28 -9.12 4.46 3.55
C LYS A 28 -8.37 4.07 2.25
N ALA A 29 -8.33 4.98 1.27
CA ALA A 29 -7.60 4.76 0.02
C ALA A 29 -6.11 4.42 0.23
N LEU A 30 -5.41 5.10 1.15
CA LEU A 30 -4.00 4.81 1.42
C LEU A 30 -3.80 3.45 2.10
N LYS A 31 -4.75 3.04 2.96
CA LYS A 31 -4.72 1.71 3.59
C LYS A 31 -4.94 0.63 2.53
N ASP A 32 -5.92 0.83 1.65
CA ASP A 32 -6.23 -0.06 0.54
C ASP A 32 -5.03 -0.23 -0.40
N GLU A 33 -4.33 0.86 -0.75
CA GLU A 33 -3.11 0.82 -1.58
C GLU A 33 -1.97 0.05 -0.90
N VAL A 34 -1.81 0.17 0.43
CA VAL A 34 -0.80 -0.63 1.18
C VAL A 34 -1.14 -2.12 1.15
N VAL A 35 -2.41 -2.47 1.39
CA VAL A 35 -2.88 -3.88 1.34
C VAL A 35 -2.67 -4.44 -0.06
N ARG A 36 -3.08 -3.69 -1.08
CA ARG A 36 -2.89 -4.06 -2.48
C ARG A 36 -1.43 -4.25 -2.82
N ALA A 37 -0.53 -3.34 -2.44
CA ALA A 37 0.90 -3.47 -2.72
C ALA A 37 1.53 -4.71 -2.04
N VAL A 38 0.97 -5.17 -0.91
CA VAL A 38 1.38 -6.43 -0.27
C VAL A 38 0.84 -7.64 -1.03
N HIS A 39 -0.40 -7.58 -1.52
CA HIS A 39 -1.02 -8.63 -2.35
C HIS A 39 -0.35 -8.77 -3.73
N ASP A 40 -0.05 -7.65 -4.38
CA ASP A 40 0.64 -7.57 -5.68
C ASP A 40 2.15 -7.89 -5.55
N GLU A 41 2.61 -8.34 -4.37
CA GLU A 41 4.00 -8.69 -4.01
C GLU A 41 5.03 -7.58 -4.29
N VAL A 42 4.55 -6.33 -4.35
CA VAL A 42 5.37 -5.13 -4.57
C VAL A 42 6.20 -4.83 -3.34
N ILE A 43 5.60 -5.00 -2.16
CA ILE A 43 6.26 -4.92 -0.87
C ILE A 43 5.88 -6.12 -0.02
N THR A 44 6.78 -6.57 0.86
CA THR A 44 6.41 -7.62 1.81
C THR A 44 5.68 -7.04 3.02
N PHE A 45 4.84 -7.84 3.68
CA PHE A 45 4.22 -7.46 4.95
C PHE A 45 5.25 -7.03 6.01
N HIS A 46 6.42 -7.69 6.06
CA HIS A 46 7.48 -7.32 6.98
C HIS A 46 7.99 -5.89 6.74
N GLU A 47 8.14 -5.50 5.48
CA GLU A 47 8.56 -4.14 5.11
C GLU A 47 7.48 -3.11 5.38
N ALA A 48 6.21 -3.42 5.08
CA ALA A 48 5.08 -2.58 5.44
C ALA A 48 5.02 -2.35 6.97
N ARG A 49 5.18 -3.42 7.76
CA ARG A 49 5.28 -3.34 9.23
C ARG A 49 6.42 -2.45 9.69
N GLN A 50 7.62 -2.60 9.13
CA GLN A 50 8.78 -1.79 9.54
C GLN A 50 8.63 -0.31 9.18
N ARG A 51 8.03 0.00 8.01
CA ARG A 51 7.86 1.38 7.54
C ARG A 51 6.67 2.10 8.16
N TYR A 52 5.55 1.39 8.28
CA TYR A 52 4.28 1.94 8.73
C TYR A 52 3.99 1.68 10.20
N LEU A 53 4.87 0.95 10.89
CA LEU A 53 4.74 0.59 12.31
C LEU A 53 3.44 -0.15 12.63
N LEU A 54 2.89 -0.86 11.65
CA LEU A 54 1.61 -1.56 11.76
C LEU A 54 1.79 -2.90 12.47
N SER A 55 0.83 -3.24 13.32
CA SER A 55 0.74 -4.60 13.85
C SER A 55 0.08 -5.55 12.85
N ARG A 56 0.25 -6.86 13.05
CA ARG A 56 -0.42 -7.88 12.21
C ARG A 56 -1.95 -7.75 12.28
N SER A 57 -2.49 -7.47 13.45
CA SER A 57 -3.94 -7.28 13.64
C SER A 57 -4.44 -6.03 12.93
N GLU A 58 -3.65 -4.96 12.93
CA GLU A 58 -3.99 -3.70 12.27
C GLU A 58 -4.00 -3.85 10.74
N PHE A 59 -3.01 -4.56 10.19
CA PHE A 59 -3.01 -4.92 8.78
C PHE A 59 -4.17 -5.84 8.42
N ALA A 60 -4.49 -6.83 9.25
CA ALA A 60 -5.64 -7.72 9.02
C ALA A 60 -6.98 -6.96 9.01
N GLN A 61 -7.12 -5.91 9.83
CA GLN A 61 -8.30 -5.04 9.78
C GLN A 61 -8.38 -4.27 8.45
N TRP A 62 -7.24 -3.77 7.95
CA TRP A 62 -7.21 -3.07 6.67
C TRP A 62 -7.49 -4.02 5.51
N GLU A 63 -6.99 -5.25 5.56
CA GLU A 63 -7.26 -6.29 4.57
C GLU A 63 -8.74 -6.68 4.55
N ALA A 64 -9.34 -6.86 5.73
CA ALA A 64 -10.77 -7.14 5.83
C ALA A 64 -11.62 -5.99 5.24
N ASP A 65 -11.26 -4.74 5.52
CA ASP A 65 -11.93 -3.55 4.97
C ASP A 65 -11.74 -3.45 3.44
N TYR A 66 -10.54 -3.74 2.95
CA TYR A 66 -10.21 -3.78 1.52
C TYR A 66 -11.07 -4.82 0.78
N ILE A 67 -11.17 -6.05 1.31
CA ILE A 67 -12.01 -7.12 0.76
C ILE A 67 -13.50 -6.74 0.83
N ALA A 68 -13.96 -6.20 1.98
CA ALA A 68 -15.35 -5.79 2.16
C ALA A 68 -15.76 -4.66 1.22
N SER A 69 -14.84 -3.75 0.89
CA SER A 69 -15.04 -2.68 -0.08
C SER A 69 -14.90 -3.11 -1.56
N GLY A 70 -14.63 -4.40 -1.80
CA GLY A 70 -14.63 -4.99 -3.13
C GLY A 70 -13.29 -4.92 -3.87
N GLY A 71 -12.19 -4.61 -3.18
CA GLY A 71 -10.76 -4.79 -3.55
C GLY A 71 -10.23 -4.20 -4.88
N ASN A 72 -11.03 -4.12 -5.92
CA ASN A 72 -10.62 -3.85 -7.29
C ASN A 72 -11.59 -2.89 -8.03
N ALA A 73 -12.78 -2.62 -7.46
CA ALA A 73 -13.80 -1.79 -8.11
C ALA A 73 -13.52 -0.26 -8.07
N VAL A 74 -12.61 0.21 -7.20
CA VAL A 74 -12.40 1.65 -6.94
C VAL A 74 -11.32 2.33 -7.80
N ILE A 75 -10.57 1.59 -8.62
CA ILE A 75 -9.52 2.19 -9.50
C ILE A 75 -10.07 2.44 -10.92
N GLY A 76 -11.36 2.76 -11.02
CA GLY A 76 -11.94 3.42 -12.20
C GLY A 76 -11.89 4.95 -12.13
N SER A 77 -11.41 5.52 -11.01
CA SER A 77 -11.48 6.96 -10.76
C SER A 77 -10.18 7.52 -10.18
N ARG A 78 -9.07 7.36 -10.93
CA ARG A 78 -7.96 8.32 -10.81
C ARG A 78 -8.31 9.51 -11.69
N PRO A 79 -8.70 10.69 -11.14
CA PRO A 79 -8.64 11.90 -11.94
C PRO A 79 -7.16 12.09 -12.30
N MET A 80 -6.88 12.04 -13.60
CA MET A 80 -5.63 12.53 -14.16
C MET A 80 -5.50 13.97 -13.65
N VAL A 81 -4.51 14.22 -12.79
CA VAL A 81 -4.16 15.58 -12.39
C VAL A 81 -3.60 16.28 -13.62
N ASP A 82 -4.42 17.14 -14.20
CA ASP A 82 -4.03 18.16 -15.17
C ASP A 82 -3.49 19.37 -14.38
N ALA A 83 -2.23 19.73 -14.66
CA ALA A 83 -1.62 21.08 -14.61
C ALA A 83 -0.09 20.99 -14.47
#